data_AF-A0A976H150-F1
#
_entry.id   AF-A0A976H150-F1
#
_cell.length_a   1.000
_cell.length_b   1.000
_cell.length_c   1.000
_cell.angle_alpha   90.00
_cell.angle_beta   90.00
_cell.angle_gamma   90.00
#
_symmetry.space_group_name_H-M   'P 1'
#
loop_
_entity.id
_entity.type
_entity.pdbx_description
1 polymer ?
#
loop_
_entity_poly.entity_id
_entity_poly.type
_entity_poly.pdbx_seq_one_letter_code
_entity_poly.pdbx_strand_id
1 'polypeptide(L)'
;MNPKYLYPALTLVLGSTAGFIAGKSGASAPAEAQEEQTALARSSRSTAEVSAASKRGPGSGRPRSMEEINAIPGQLQRMQALLEFYAGLTPEEMEAEAKKLESMNMPERMMASYVLFAKWAETDPVSAMAYSDRMGFTGMFVRPTIMQSWASVDPVAASKYYSENPGQFAMMGMFGGRGGGPMGGGAASIIAGEWARQNPDDAMAWAKTLGGGEKGNAVNSIISQVALNDPQKAMALAAQLEGGEKSRANRQIAEVLGAKSWEEAQQFVASLPADQQDDARRRAFEGLANANPSEAARQLSTIADEQQRLRATATVAERMSRENPQQAFELVVSSGSEMADDAMRNVMMNYSRQDSVGAMNAIQQLPQGSARDTAIGTFVFANSSNDHAQTMALAESISDERDRARAIGISAAKWMATDAEAAKAAVQQSTALSDEMKTRIIEGGQNWRGWGRGGRGGR
;
A
#
# COMPACT_ATOMS: atom_id res chain seq x y z
N MET A 1 -20.30 -50.01 18.24
CA MET A 1 -20.24 -50.74 16.95
C MET A 1 -19.90 -49.74 15.87
N ASN A 2 -18.69 -49.80 15.31
CA ASN A 2 -18.25 -49.02 14.15
C ASN A 2 -17.66 -49.99 13.12
N PRO A 3 -18.13 -49.99 11.86
CA PRO A 3 -17.33 -50.38 10.69
C PRO A 3 -16.96 -49.11 9.89
N LYS A 4 -15.71 -48.79 9.58
CA LYS A 4 -14.72 -49.39 8.65
C LYS A 4 -15.01 -49.19 7.14
N TYR A 5 -14.11 -48.39 6.52
CA TYR A 5 -13.68 -48.31 5.10
C TYR A 5 -14.62 -47.59 4.11
N LEU A 6 -14.20 -46.90 3.03
CA LEU A 6 -13.09 -47.08 2.08
C LEU A 6 -12.90 -45.80 1.21
N TYR A 7 -11.66 -45.55 0.74
CA TYR A 7 -11.34 -44.68 -0.41
C TYR A 7 -11.92 -45.24 -1.73
N PRO A 8 -12.03 -44.41 -2.79
CA PRO A 8 -11.05 -44.56 -3.86
C PRO A 8 -10.53 -43.24 -4.47
N ALA A 9 -9.27 -43.31 -4.87
CA ALA A 9 -8.62 -42.39 -5.79
C ALA A 9 -9.14 -42.58 -7.23
N LEU A 10 -9.21 -41.49 -8.00
CA LEU A 10 -9.23 -41.56 -9.46
C LEU A 10 -8.56 -40.32 -10.04
N THR A 11 -7.37 -40.54 -10.58
CA THR A 11 -6.59 -39.62 -11.41
C THR A 11 -7.08 -39.69 -12.85
N LEU A 12 -7.19 -38.54 -13.53
CA LEU A 12 -7.16 -38.47 -14.98
C LEU A 12 -6.57 -37.12 -15.42
N VAL A 13 -5.42 -37.21 -16.09
CA VAL A 13 -4.69 -36.14 -16.76
C VAL A 13 -5.03 -36.21 -18.24
N LEU A 14 -5.50 -35.11 -18.86
CA LEU A 14 -5.38 -34.85 -20.30
C LEU A 14 -5.27 -33.33 -20.53
N GLY A 15 -4.29 -32.92 -21.33
CA GLY A 15 -3.91 -31.53 -21.55
C GLY A 15 -4.50 -30.86 -22.80
N SER A 16 -4.30 -29.53 -22.82
CA SER A 16 -4.10 -28.60 -23.96
C SER A 16 -4.85 -28.80 -25.29
N THR A 17 -5.64 -27.80 -25.71
CA THR A 17 -5.37 -26.89 -26.86
C THR A 17 -6.56 -25.95 -27.17
N ALA A 18 -6.26 -24.88 -27.90
CA ALA A 18 -7.04 -23.67 -28.21
C ALA A 18 -8.29 -23.86 -29.10
N GLY A 19 -9.17 -22.84 -29.13
CA GLY A 19 -10.21 -22.70 -30.15
C GLY A 19 -11.10 -21.46 -30.00
N PHE A 20 -10.83 -20.43 -30.82
CA PHE A 20 -11.71 -19.30 -31.15
C PHE A 20 -12.68 -19.74 -32.28
N ILE A 21 -13.93 -19.25 -32.32
CA ILE A 21 -14.69 -18.78 -33.52
C ILE A 21 -16.15 -18.47 -33.16
N ALA A 22 -16.62 -17.41 -33.84
CA ALA A 22 -17.88 -16.68 -33.78
C ALA A 22 -19.18 -17.44 -34.11
N GLY A 23 -20.31 -16.83 -33.72
CA GLY A 23 -21.64 -17.15 -34.23
C GLY A 23 -22.63 -16.00 -33.98
N LYS A 24 -23.15 -15.43 -35.07
CA LYS A 24 -23.99 -14.22 -35.19
C LYS A 24 -25.38 -14.63 -35.68
N SER A 25 -26.44 -14.08 -35.09
CA SER A 25 -27.79 -13.90 -35.71
C SER A 25 -28.70 -13.24 -34.66
N GLY A 26 -29.27 -12.06 -34.87
CA GLY A 26 -30.28 -11.72 -35.90
C GLY A 26 -31.61 -11.53 -35.17
N ALA A 27 -31.89 -10.32 -34.70
CA ALA A 27 -32.84 -9.35 -35.28
C ALA A 27 -34.32 -9.72 -35.08
N SER A 28 -35.03 -8.93 -34.26
CA SER A 28 -36.48 -8.61 -34.39
C SER A 28 -36.82 -7.44 -33.44
N ALA A 29 -36.88 -6.22 -33.98
CA ALA A 29 -37.73 -5.13 -33.50
C ALA A 29 -39.07 -5.19 -34.30
N PRO A 30 -40.16 -4.43 -34.02
CA PRO A 30 -40.19 -3.09 -33.41
C PRO A 30 -41.45 -2.73 -32.56
N ALA A 31 -41.59 -1.41 -32.30
CA ALA A 31 -42.74 -0.62 -31.78
C ALA A 31 -42.79 -0.44 -30.25
N GLU A 32 -42.93 0.75 -29.67
CA GLU A 32 -43.24 2.12 -30.14
C GLU A 32 -42.94 3.12 -28.99
N ALA A 33 -42.64 4.40 -29.35
CA ALA A 33 -42.87 5.69 -28.65
C ALA A 33 -43.00 5.75 -27.10
N GLN A 34 -42.48 6.71 -26.32
CA GLN A 34 -42.14 8.13 -26.50
C GLN A 34 -41.53 8.65 -25.17
N GLU A 35 -41.20 9.95 -25.10
CA GLU A 35 -40.72 10.76 -23.94
C GLU A 35 -39.18 10.77 -23.77
N GLU A 36 -38.43 11.67 -24.40
CA GLU A 36 -38.43 13.14 -24.28
C GLU A 36 -38.06 13.63 -22.85
N GLN A 37 -36.75 13.67 -22.56
CA GLN A 37 -36.19 14.56 -21.53
C GLN A 37 -35.47 15.73 -22.18
N THR A 38 -36.15 16.86 -22.10
CA THR A 38 -35.70 18.21 -22.38
C THR A 38 -34.65 18.70 -21.37
N ALA A 39 -33.59 19.28 -21.94
CA ALA A 39 -32.99 20.57 -21.62
C ALA A 39 -32.44 20.86 -20.20
N LEU A 40 -31.16 21.24 -20.17
CA LEU A 40 -30.64 22.58 -19.75
C LEU A 40 -29.11 22.54 -19.95
N ALA A 41 -28.55 22.99 -21.08
CA ALA A 41 -28.36 24.38 -21.49
C ALA A 41 -27.66 25.28 -20.45
N ARG A 42 -26.35 25.45 -20.64
CA ARG A 42 -25.61 26.74 -20.65
C ARG A 42 -24.28 26.45 -21.37
N SER A 43 -24.10 26.73 -22.67
CA SER A 43 -24.03 28.07 -23.32
C SER A 43 -23.04 28.96 -22.56
N SER A 44 -21.97 29.50 -23.14
CA SER A 44 -21.61 29.65 -24.56
C SER A 44 -20.27 30.39 -24.69
N ARG A 45 -19.54 30.03 -25.76
CA ARG A 45 -18.77 30.88 -26.70
C ARG A 45 -17.61 31.72 -26.14
N SER A 46 -16.43 31.68 -26.74
CA SER A 46 -16.15 32.28 -28.06
C SER A 46 -14.80 31.76 -28.57
N THR A 47 -14.77 30.96 -29.65
CA THR A 47 -14.30 31.33 -31.00
C THR A 47 -12.91 31.95 -31.10
N ALA A 48 -11.95 31.22 -31.69
CA ALA A 48 -11.14 31.68 -32.83
C ALA A 48 -10.25 30.53 -33.39
N GLU A 49 -10.53 30.19 -34.65
CA GLU A 49 -9.60 29.78 -35.72
C GLU A 49 -8.56 28.68 -35.45
N VAL A 50 -8.97 27.45 -35.75
CA VAL A 50 -8.06 26.38 -36.15
C VAL A 50 -7.70 26.61 -37.62
N SER A 51 -6.50 27.13 -37.87
CA SER A 51 -5.85 26.97 -39.17
C SER A 51 -5.48 25.50 -39.37
N ALA A 52 -5.85 24.99 -40.54
CA ALA A 52 -5.64 23.63 -40.97
C ALA A 52 -4.15 23.27 -41.06
N ALA A 53 -3.74 22.24 -40.32
CA ALA A 53 -2.68 21.34 -40.75
C ALA A 53 -2.85 19.95 -40.12
N SER A 54 -3.18 18.99 -41.00
CA SER A 54 -3.01 17.55 -40.86
C SER A 54 -3.88 16.77 -39.87
N LYS A 55 -4.92 16.17 -40.45
CA LYS A 55 -5.58 14.93 -39.99
C LYS A 55 -4.55 13.82 -39.75
N ARG A 56 -4.58 13.17 -38.58
CA ARG A 56 -4.42 11.71 -38.46
C ARG A 56 -5.32 11.17 -37.36
N GLY A 57 -6.17 10.22 -37.73
CA GLY A 57 -6.90 9.37 -36.78
C GLY A 57 -5.97 8.38 -36.07
N PRO A 58 -6.49 7.63 -35.08
CA PRO A 58 -5.68 6.85 -34.15
C PRO A 58 -5.14 5.60 -34.84
N GLY A 59 -3.84 5.58 -35.13
CA GLY A 59 -3.17 4.44 -35.74
C GLY A 59 -1.66 4.46 -35.47
N SER A 60 -1.21 3.55 -34.59
CA SER A 60 -0.03 2.69 -34.77
C SER A 60 1.26 3.32 -35.33
N GLY A 61 1.65 4.51 -34.89
CA GLY A 61 2.99 5.04 -35.10
C GLY A 61 3.77 4.99 -33.80
N ARG A 62 4.99 4.44 -33.81
CA ARG A 62 5.92 4.62 -32.68
C ARG A 62 6.00 6.11 -32.37
N PRO A 63 5.79 6.52 -31.10
CA PRO A 63 5.94 7.92 -30.69
C PRO A 63 7.32 8.41 -31.11
N ARG A 64 7.41 9.62 -31.67
CA ARG A 64 8.67 10.12 -32.25
C ARG A 64 9.36 11.18 -31.41
N SER A 65 8.67 11.72 -30.40
CA SER A 65 9.23 12.73 -29.51
C SER A 65 8.58 12.70 -28.12
N MET A 66 9.30 13.25 -27.14
CA MET A 66 8.80 13.41 -25.78
C MET A 66 7.57 14.34 -25.69
N GLU A 67 7.45 15.32 -26.59
CA GLU A 67 6.31 16.23 -26.66
C GLU A 67 5.03 15.50 -27.10
N GLU A 68 5.13 14.64 -28.12
CA GLU A 68 4.02 13.78 -28.55
C GLU A 68 3.58 12.85 -27.41
N ILE A 69 4.53 12.28 -26.69
CA ILE A 69 4.25 11.39 -25.56
C ILE A 69 3.53 12.12 -24.43
N ASN A 70 3.98 13.32 -24.06
CA ASN A 70 3.36 14.09 -22.98
C ASN A 70 1.92 14.52 -23.29
N ALA A 71 1.58 14.70 -24.58
CA ALA A 71 0.23 15.02 -25.02
C ALA A 71 -0.75 13.84 -24.95
N ILE A 72 -0.27 12.60 -24.73
CA ILE A 72 -1.13 11.41 -24.66
C ILE A 72 -1.96 11.45 -23.35
N PRO A 73 -3.30 11.38 -23.42
CA PRO A 73 -4.13 11.27 -22.24
C PRO A 73 -3.94 9.94 -21.52
N GLY A 74 -3.84 9.99 -20.19
CA GLY A 74 -3.72 8.81 -19.34
C GLY A 74 -2.27 8.40 -19.06
N GLN A 75 -2.00 8.05 -17.80
CA GLN A 75 -0.65 7.73 -17.34
C GLN A 75 -0.10 6.42 -17.93
N LEU A 76 -0.96 5.40 -18.05
CA LEU A 76 -0.58 4.09 -18.56
C LEU A 76 -0.18 4.14 -20.04
N GLN A 77 -0.95 4.89 -20.85
CA GLN A 77 -0.68 5.07 -22.28
C GLN A 77 0.62 5.85 -22.50
N ARG A 78 0.87 6.89 -21.70
CA ARG A 78 2.16 7.60 -21.71
C ARG A 78 3.33 6.68 -21.38
N MET A 79 3.18 5.83 -20.37
CA MET A 79 4.24 4.88 -19.99
C MET A 79 4.52 3.86 -21.10
N GLN A 80 3.49 3.33 -21.76
CA GLN A 80 3.65 2.45 -22.93
C GLN A 80 4.37 3.16 -24.09
N ALA A 81 4.00 4.40 -24.37
CA ALA A 81 4.62 5.22 -25.39
C ALA A 81 6.12 5.50 -25.09
N LEU A 82 6.48 5.76 -23.83
CA LEU A 82 7.88 5.91 -23.39
C LEU A 82 8.68 4.63 -23.62
N LEU A 83 8.13 3.48 -23.24
CA LEU A 83 8.79 2.18 -23.45
C LEU A 83 9.07 1.94 -24.92
N GLU A 84 8.10 2.17 -25.80
CA GLU A 84 8.26 2.01 -27.25
C GLU A 84 9.28 2.99 -27.85
N PHE A 85 9.25 4.25 -27.40
CA PHE A 85 10.17 5.29 -27.87
C PHE A 85 11.62 4.95 -27.48
N TYR A 86 11.87 4.73 -26.20
CA TYR A 86 13.23 4.47 -25.70
C TYR A 86 13.78 3.11 -26.13
N ALA A 87 12.93 2.09 -26.33
CA ALA A 87 13.37 0.80 -26.87
C ALA A 87 13.99 0.89 -28.28
N GLY A 88 13.69 1.96 -29.04
CA GLY A 88 14.23 2.19 -30.37
C GLY A 88 15.53 2.99 -30.42
N LEU A 89 16.02 3.52 -29.28
CA LEU A 89 17.16 4.42 -29.24
C LEU A 89 18.50 3.69 -29.08
N THR A 90 19.57 4.27 -29.62
CA THR A 90 20.96 3.89 -29.28
C THR A 90 21.39 4.49 -27.94
N PRO A 91 22.48 4.00 -27.31
CA PRO A 91 23.01 4.59 -26.08
C PRO A 91 23.31 6.11 -26.20
N GLU A 92 23.84 6.55 -27.35
CA GLU A 92 24.13 7.97 -27.60
C GLU A 92 22.85 8.81 -27.70
N GLU A 93 21.82 8.25 -28.33
CA GLU A 93 20.49 8.88 -28.40
C GLU A 93 19.82 8.94 -27.02
N MET A 94 19.97 7.89 -26.20
CA MET A 94 19.48 7.88 -24.82
C MET A 94 20.18 8.93 -23.95
N GLU A 95 21.50 9.14 -24.10
CA GLU A 95 22.19 10.25 -23.42
C GLU A 95 21.64 11.62 -23.86
N ALA A 96 21.40 11.80 -25.16
CA ALA A 96 20.83 13.03 -25.69
C ALA A 96 19.41 13.27 -25.15
N GLU A 97 18.60 12.23 -25.02
CA GLU A 97 17.27 12.31 -24.39
C GLU A 97 17.36 12.59 -22.88
N ALA A 98 18.31 11.99 -22.15
CA ALA A 98 18.49 12.23 -20.72
C ALA A 98 18.72 13.72 -20.41
N LYS A 99 19.47 14.43 -21.27
CA LYS A 99 19.70 15.89 -21.16
C LYS A 99 18.40 16.68 -21.30
N LYS A 100 17.50 16.25 -22.19
CA LYS A 100 16.21 16.91 -22.41
C LYS A 100 15.28 16.77 -21.21
N LEU A 101 15.37 15.67 -20.46
CA LEU A 101 14.55 15.44 -19.27
C LEU A 101 14.82 16.47 -18.15
N GLU A 102 15.97 17.12 -18.14
CA GLU A 102 16.33 18.10 -17.09
C GLU A 102 15.43 19.33 -17.08
N SER A 103 14.88 19.72 -18.24
CA SER A 103 13.99 20.88 -18.39
C SER A 103 12.52 20.57 -18.12
N MET A 104 12.18 19.30 -17.85
CA MET A 104 10.80 18.86 -17.62
C MET A 104 10.34 19.08 -16.17
N ASN A 105 9.02 19.13 -15.98
CA ASN A 105 8.44 19.13 -14.62
C ASN A 105 8.73 17.82 -13.88
N MET A 106 8.75 17.87 -12.55
CA MET A 106 9.22 16.74 -11.73
C MET A 106 8.43 15.43 -11.92
N PRO A 107 7.08 15.40 -11.94
CA PRO A 107 6.35 14.14 -12.10
C PRO A 107 6.65 13.43 -13.43
N GLU A 108 6.69 14.17 -14.54
CA GLU A 108 6.93 13.60 -15.87
C GLU A 108 8.40 13.23 -16.06
N ARG A 109 9.31 14.10 -15.57
CA ARG A 109 10.74 13.83 -15.53
C ARG A 109 11.06 12.52 -14.84
N MET A 110 10.47 12.27 -13.66
CA MET A 110 10.76 11.06 -12.88
C MET A 110 10.32 9.81 -13.64
N MET A 111 9.10 9.78 -14.19
CA MET A 111 8.59 8.64 -14.96
C MET A 111 9.44 8.37 -16.20
N ALA A 112 9.73 9.40 -16.99
CA ALA A 112 10.55 9.28 -18.18
C ALA A 112 11.97 8.82 -17.86
N SER A 113 12.57 9.36 -16.78
CA SER A 113 13.90 8.97 -16.32
C SER A 113 13.94 7.49 -15.94
N TYR A 114 12.94 6.98 -15.21
CA TYR A 114 12.91 5.56 -14.84
C TYR A 114 12.90 4.63 -16.05
N VAL A 115 12.07 4.93 -17.06
CA VAL A 115 12.00 4.11 -18.28
C VAL A 115 13.28 4.23 -19.10
N LEU A 116 13.79 5.44 -19.28
CA LEU A 116 15.01 5.71 -20.03
C LEU A 116 16.21 4.98 -19.41
N PHE A 117 16.44 5.17 -18.12
CA PHE A 117 17.61 4.59 -17.44
C PHE A 117 17.51 3.08 -17.25
N ALA A 118 16.31 2.51 -17.13
CA ALA A 118 16.14 1.06 -17.19
C ALA A 118 16.61 0.56 -18.57
N LYS A 119 16.06 1.11 -19.66
CA LYS A 119 16.40 0.68 -21.02
C LYS A 119 17.88 0.89 -21.35
N TRP A 120 18.44 2.04 -20.97
CA TRP A 120 19.85 2.35 -21.20
C TRP A 120 20.76 1.38 -20.47
N ALA A 121 20.40 1.01 -19.24
CA ALA A 121 21.18 0.07 -18.44
C ALA A 121 21.15 -1.37 -18.94
N GLU A 122 20.13 -1.78 -19.71
CA GLU A 122 20.14 -3.09 -20.38
C GLU A 122 21.18 -3.17 -21.50
N THR A 123 21.58 -2.03 -22.09
CA THR A 123 22.44 -1.99 -23.27
C THR A 123 23.83 -1.41 -23.00
N ASP A 124 23.91 -0.36 -22.19
CA ASP A 124 25.15 0.33 -21.82
C ASP A 124 25.04 0.87 -20.37
N PRO A 125 25.10 -0.02 -19.37
CA PRO A 125 24.93 0.35 -17.97
C PRO A 125 26.07 1.20 -17.42
N VAL A 126 27.28 1.09 -17.96
CA VAL A 126 28.43 1.89 -17.50
C VAL A 126 28.23 3.35 -17.87
N SER A 127 27.81 3.65 -19.11
CA SER A 127 27.52 5.03 -19.52
C SER A 127 26.29 5.59 -18.81
N ALA A 128 25.22 4.79 -18.66
CA ALA A 128 24.04 5.18 -17.89
C ALA A 128 24.42 5.55 -16.45
N MET A 129 25.30 4.76 -15.82
CA MET A 129 25.77 5.01 -14.46
C MET A 129 26.67 6.24 -14.38
N ALA A 130 27.62 6.40 -15.30
CA ALA A 130 28.45 7.60 -15.38
C ALA A 130 27.63 8.87 -15.61
N TYR A 131 26.53 8.79 -16.37
CA TYR A 131 25.61 9.91 -16.53
C TYR A 131 24.91 10.24 -15.21
N SER A 132 24.44 9.22 -14.47
CA SER A 132 23.78 9.42 -13.18
C SER A 132 24.65 10.21 -12.18
N ASP A 133 25.98 10.09 -12.25
CA ASP A 133 26.91 10.84 -11.39
C ASP A 133 26.88 12.34 -11.69
N ARG A 134 26.70 12.71 -12.97
CA ARG A 134 26.62 14.12 -13.41
C ARG A 134 25.32 14.79 -13.01
N MET A 135 24.28 14.00 -12.72
CA MET A 135 22.96 14.49 -12.30
C MET A 135 22.90 14.98 -10.85
N GLY A 136 24.00 14.86 -10.09
CA GLY A 136 24.05 15.24 -8.67
C GLY A 136 23.03 14.46 -7.84
N PHE A 137 22.28 15.17 -6.98
CA PHE A 137 21.27 14.54 -6.11
C PHE A 137 20.20 13.75 -6.90
N THR A 138 19.82 14.23 -8.09
CA THR A 138 18.79 13.54 -8.90
C THR A 138 19.26 12.18 -9.42
N GLY A 139 20.57 11.99 -9.57
CA GLY A 139 21.18 10.70 -9.92
C GLY A 139 20.88 9.60 -8.91
N MET A 140 20.74 9.94 -7.62
CA MET A 140 20.45 8.95 -6.57
C MET A 140 19.10 8.25 -6.76
N PHE A 141 18.14 8.86 -7.46
CA PHE A 141 16.84 8.25 -7.72
C PHE A 141 16.86 7.24 -8.88
N VAL A 142 17.78 7.38 -9.83
CA VAL A 142 17.87 6.50 -11.01
C VAL A 142 18.91 5.41 -10.86
N ARG A 143 19.91 5.58 -9.97
CA ARG A 143 20.93 4.56 -9.68
C ARG A 143 20.36 3.19 -9.28
N PRO A 144 19.33 3.09 -8.41
CA PRO A 144 18.70 1.81 -8.10
C PRO A 144 18.13 1.13 -9.35
N THR A 145 17.48 1.89 -10.23
CA THR A 145 16.90 1.38 -11.48
C THR A 145 17.96 0.91 -12.46
N ILE A 146 19.05 1.67 -12.61
CA ILE A 146 20.17 1.25 -13.46
C ILE A 146 20.77 -0.05 -12.93
N MET A 147 21.02 -0.13 -11.63
CA MET A 147 21.59 -1.33 -11.02
C MET A 147 20.66 -2.54 -11.15
N GLN A 148 19.36 -2.32 -10.96
CA GLN A 148 18.34 -3.36 -11.13
C GLN A 148 18.32 -3.89 -12.57
N SER A 149 18.28 -2.99 -13.55
CA SER A 149 18.20 -3.36 -14.97
C SER A 149 19.52 -3.92 -15.51
N TRP A 150 20.66 -3.49 -14.97
CA TRP A 150 21.94 -4.12 -15.27
C TRP A 150 21.96 -5.55 -14.71
N ALA A 151 21.61 -5.73 -13.44
CA ALA A 151 21.64 -7.04 -12.80
C ALA A 151 20.61 -8.03 -13.38
N SER A 152 19.52 -7.54 -14.00
CA SER A 152 18.56 -8.39 -14.70
C SER A 152 19.11 -8.95 -16.02
N VAL A 153 20.09 -8.30 -16.64
CA VAL A 153 20.74 -8.73 -17.90
C VAL A 153 22.07 -9.44 -17.63
N ASP A 154 22.93 -8.86 -16.80
CA ASP A 154 24.25 -9.38 -16.47
C ASP A 154 24.58 -9.09 -14.98
N PRO A 155 24.10 -9.95 -14.06
CA PRO A 155 24.36 -9.77 -12.63
C PRO A 155 25.84 -9.90 -12.27
N VAL A 156 26.64 -10.64 -13.05
CA VAL A 156 28.07 -10.81 -12.79
C VAL A 156 28.80 -9.49 -13.07
N ALA A 157 28.56 -8.86 -14.22
CA ALA A 157 29.15 -7.56 -14.54
C ALA A 157 28.68 -6.47 -13.57
N ALA A 158 27.38 -6.44 -13.22
CA ALA A 158 26.85 -5.51 -12.23
C ALA A 158 27.53 -5.68 -10.86
N SER A 159 27.72 -6.92 -10.43
CA SER A 159 28.38 -7.24 -9.16
C SER A 159 29.85 -6.83 -9.13
N LYS A 160 30.57 -7.01 -10.24
CA LYS A 160 31.95 -6.56 -10.40
C LYS A 160 32.05 -5.04 -10.33
N TYR A 161 31.20 -4.34 -11.06
CA TYR A 161 31.17 -2.87 -11.04
C TYR A 161 30.86 -2.34 -9.64
N TYR A 162 29.92 -2.95 -8.93
CA TYR A 162 29.62 -2.63 -7.54
C TYR A 162 30.87 -2.73 -6.65
N SER A 163 31.59 -3.85 -6.72
CA SER A 163 32.79 -4.08 -5.91
C SER A 163 33.95 -3.14 -6.26
N GLU A 164 34.06 -2.72 -7.52
CA GLU A 164 35.10 -1.77 -7.98
C GLU A 164 34.78 -0.31 -7.61
N ASN A 165 33.51 0.01 -7.30
CA ASN A 165 33.04 1.39 -7.07
C ASN A 165 32.27 1.60 -5.74
N PRO A 166 32.79 1.17 -4.58
CA PRO A 166 32.04 1.19 -3.32
C PRO A 166 31.57 2.59 -2.88
N GLY A 167 32.37 3.63 -3.16
CA GLY A 167 32.03 5.02 -2.81
C GLY A 167 30.78 5.55 -3.52
N GLN A 168 30.48 5.03 -4.72
CA GLN A 168 29.29 5.43 -5.49
C GLN A 168 27.99 4.91 -4.86
N PHE A 169 28.08 3.83 -4.09
CA PHE A 169 26.93 3.12 -3.52
C PHE A 169 26.76 3.31 -2.01
N ALA A 170 27.75 3.90 -1.33
CA ALA A 170 27.73 4.10 0.13
C ALA A 170 26.46 4.81 0.64
N MET A 171 25.93 5.78 -0.13
CA MET A 171 24.71 6.50 0.23
C MET A 171 23.42 5.71 -0.05
N MET A 172 23.44 4.75 -0.97
CA MET A 172 22.23 3.98 -1.35
C MET A 172 21.71 3.14 -0.17
N GLY A 173 22.61 2.62 0.67
CA GLY A 173 22.22 1.88 1.88
C GLY A 173 21.62 2.74 3.00
N MET A 174 21.84 4.07 2.99
CA MET A 174 21.37 4.97 4.06
C MET A 174 19.92 5.42 3.90
N PHE A 175 19.40 5.47 2.67
CA PHE A 175 18.00 5.84 2.41
C PHE A 175 17.00 4.68 2.59
N GLY A 176 17.49 3.47 2.88
CA GLY A 176 16.69 2.25 3.09
C GLY A 176 15.98 2.12 4.44
N GLY A 177 15.94 3.18 5.26
CA GLY A 177 15.40 3.14 6.62
C GLY A 177 13.91 3.49 6.74
N ARG A 178 13.14 2.58 7.39
CA ARG A 178 11.72 2.72 7.79
C ARG A 178 10.71 2.83 6.63
N GLY A 179 10.51 1.78 5.85
CA GLY A 179 9.35 1.80 4.96
C GLY A 179 9.17 0.67 3.96
N GLY A 180 10.09 -0.31 3.85
CA GLY A 180 9.86 -1.52 3.04
C GLY A 180 9.37 -1.26 1.62
N GLY A 181 9.71 -0.11 1.03
CA GLY A 181 9.40 0.17 -0.37
C GLY A 181 10.36 -0.61 -1.27
N PRO A 182 9.98 -0.92 -2.52
CA PRO A 182 10.83 -1.63 -3.49
C PRO A 182 12.17 -0.94 -3.81
N MET A 183 12.39 0.29 -3.32
CA MET A 183 13.61 1.09 -3.51
C MET A 183 14.51 1.16 -2.25
N GLY A 184 14.21 0.40 -1.18
CA GLY A 184 14.86 0.50 0.13
C GLY A 184 16.12 -0.35 0.35
N GLY A 185 16.63 -1.04 -0.68
CA GLY A 185 17.84 -1.87 -0.57
C GLY A 185 19.09 -1.13 -1.05
N GLY A 186 20.23 -1.36 -0.40
CA GLY A 186 21.52 -0.96 -0.98
C GLY A 186 21.78 -1.67 -2.31
N ALA A 187 22.73 -1.19 -3.13
CA ALA A 187 23.04 -1.81 -4.43
C ALA A 187 23.29 -3.32 -4.32
N ALA A 188 23.96 -3.78 -3.26
CA ALA A 188 24.17 -5.20 -3.05
C ALA A 188 22.86 -6.01 -2.98
N SER A 189 21.86 -5.52 -2.26
CA SER A 189 20.53 -6.15 -2.16
C SER A 189 19.79 -6.19 -3.50
N ILE A 190 19.91 -5.12 -4.30
CA ILE A 190 19.29 -5.04 -5.63
C ILE A 190 19.89 -6.11 -6.55
N ILE A 191 21.23 -6.16 -6.65
CA ILE A 191 21.94 -7.15 -7.46
C ILE A 191 21.60 -8.56 -6.96
N ALA A 192 21.65 -8.80 -5.65
CA ALA A 192 21.35 -10.10 -5.06
C ALA A 192 19.93 -10.58 -5.40
N GLY A 193 18.95 -9.68 -5.32
CA GLY A 193 17.55 -9.98 -5.63
C GLY A 193 17.35 -10.32 -7.11
N GLU A 194 17.89 -9.51 -8.03
CA GLU A 194 17.76 -9.78 -9.47
C GLU A 194 18.51 -11.04 -9.90
N TRP A 195 19.71 -11.25 -9.36
CA TRP A 195 20.47 -12.47 -9.62
C TRP A 195 19.73 -13.70 -9.08
N ALA A 196 19.13 -13.61 -7.89
CA ALA A 196 18.38 -14.73 -7.30
C ALA A 196 17.16 -15.16 -8.12
N ARG A 197 16.56 -14.26 -8.91
CA ARG A 197 15.47 -14.63 -9.84
C ARG A 197 15.96 -15.51 -10.98
N GLN A 198 17.22 -15.38 -11.37
CA GLN A 198 17.84 -16.09 -12.48
C GLN A 198 18.58 -17.34 -12.01
N ASN A 199 19.50 -17.19 -11.05
CA ASN A 199 20.27 -18.26 -10.44
C ASN A 199 20.57 -17.95 -8.96
N PRO A 200 19.77 -18.52 -8.02
CA PRO A 200 19.93 -18.23 -6.61
C PRO A 200 21.16 -18.87 -5.95
N ASP A 201 21.72 -19.93 -6.53
CA ASP A 201 22.95 -20.54 -6.00
C ASP A 201 24.16 -19.65 -6.29
N ASP A 202 24.27 -19.12 -7.52
CA ASP A 202 25.31 -18.18 -7.91
C ASP A 202 25.19 -16.85 -7.13
N ALA A 203 23.97 -16.34 -6.98
CA ALA A 203 23.70 -15.15 -6.17
C ALA A 203 24.15 -15.35 -4.71
N MET A 204 23.90 -16.54 -4.14
CA MET A 204 24.34 -16.88 -2.79
C MET A 204 25.86 -17.01 -2.70
N ALA A 205 26.52 -17.56 -3.72
CA ALA A 205 27.96 -17.62 -3.80
C ALA A 205 28.59 -16.22 -3.79
N TRP A 206 28.04 -15.29 -4.58
CA TRP A 206 28.47 -13.90 -4.58
C TRP A 206 28.17 -13.18 -3.26
N ALA A 207 26.99 -13.35 -2.67
CA ALA A 207 26.67 -12.71 -1.39
C ALA A 207 27.66 -13.11 -0.28
N LYS A 208 28.17 -14.35 -0.32
CA LYS A 208 29.20 -14.83 0.62
C LYS A 208 30.57 -14.17 0.43
N THR A 209 30.86 -13.56 -0.72
CA THR A 209 32.10 -12.79 -0.93
C THR A 209 32.04 -11.38 -0.36
N LEU A 210 30.85 -10.90 0.00
CA LEU A 210 30.66 -9.58 0.62
C LEU A 210 31.02 -9.62 2.11
N GLY A 211 31.36 -8.45 2.66
CA GLY A 211 31.68 -8.27 4.08
C GLY A 211 30.54 -7.64 4.88
N GLY A 212 30.52 -7.91 6.19
CA GLY A 212 29.71 -7.16 7.16
C GLY A 212 28.20 -7.10 6.85
N GLY A 213 27.62 -5.90 6.94
CA GLY A 213 26.19 -5.67 6.72
C GLY A 213 25.74 -5.91 5.28
N GLU A 214 26.62 -5.75 4.30
CA GLU A 214 26.30 -5.94 2.88
C GLU A 214 26.01 -7.40 2.56
N LYS A 215 26.82 -8.32 3.09
CA LYS A 215 26.55 -9.77 3.03
C LYS A 215 25.18 -10.08 3.62
N GLY A 216 24.90 -9.58 4.82
CA GLY A 216 23.64 -9.82 5.50
C GLY A 216 22.43 -9.34 4.68
N ASN A 217 22.53 -8.15 4.08
CA ASN A 217 21.48 -7.56 3.25
C ASN A 217 21.30 -8.31 1.92
N ALA A 218 22.39 -8.73 1.27
CA ALA A 218 22.33 -9.51 0.03
C ALA A 218 21.69 -10.89 0.26
N VAL A 219 22.14 -11.63 1.28
CA VAL A 219 21.56 -12.92 1.67
C VAL A 219 20.07 -12.77 1.97
N ASN A 220 19.69 -11.71 2.70
CA ASN A 220 18.31 -11.40 3.04
C ASN A 220 17.43 -11.19 1.79
N SER A 221 17.93 -10.43 0.82
CA SER A 221 17.25 -10.20 -0.46
C SER A 221 17.11 -11.48 -1.29
N ILE A 222 18.15 -12.32 -1.34
CA ILE A 222 18.12 -13.61 -2.03
C ILE A 222 17.04 -14.52 -1.43
N ILE A 223 17.08 -14.75 -0.11
CA ILE A 223 16.13 -15.66 0.56
C ILE A 223 14.69 -15.18 0.35
N SER A 224 14.44 -13.88 0.52
CA SER A 224 13.09 -13.32 0.32
C SER A 224 12.61 -13.53 -1.12
N GLN A 225 13.46 -13.24 -2.10
CA GLN A 225 13.10 -13.35 -3.52
C GLN A 225 12.87 -14.80 -3.94
N VAL A 226 13.69 -15.74 -3.44
CA VAL A 226 13.53 -17.16 -3.73
C VAL A 226 12.28 -17.69 -3.04
N ALA A 227 12.03 -17.35 -1.77
CA ALA A 227 10.87 -17.82 -1.03
C ALA A 227 9.54 -17.42 -1.68
N LEU A 228 9.48 -16.26 -2.35
CA LEU A 228 8.29 -15.82 -3.08
C LEU A 228 7.89 -16.76 -4.22
N ASN A 229 8.85 -17.46 -4.84
CA ASN A 229 8.61 -18.31 -6.00
C ASN A 229 8.76 -19.80 -5.68
N ASP A 230 9.77 -20.15 -4.88
CA ASP A 230 10.14 -21.52 -4.51
C ASP A 230 10.57 -21.55 -3.02
N PRO A 231 9.61 -21.68 -2.08
CA PRO A 231 9.90 -21.79 -0.66
C PRO A 231 10.84 -22.96 -0.31
N GLN A 232 10.75 -24.07 -1.03
CA GLN A 232 11.58 -25.27 -0.79
C GLN A 232 13.04 -24.99 -1.14
N LYS A 233 13.31 -24.33 -2.27
CA LYS A 233 14.66 -23.86 -2.61
C LYS A 233 15.16 -22.83 -1.61
N ALA A 234 14.32 -21.92 -1.12
CA ALA A 234 14.70 -20.97 -0.08
C ALA A 234 15.09 -21.67 1.23
N MET A 235 14.37 -22.72 1.64
CA MET A 235 14.73 -23.55 2.79
C MET A 235 16.07 -24.26 2.59
N ALA A 236 16.33 -24.79 1.39
CA ALA A 236 17.60 -25.42 1.06
C ALA A 236 18.78 -24.41 1.10
N LEU A 237 18.57 -23.17 0.66
CA LEU A 237 19.56 -22.10 0.77
C LEU A 237 19.77 -21.68 2.23
N ALA A 238 18.69 -21.53 3.01
CA ALA A 238 18.77 -21.21 4.43
C ALA A 238 19.51 -22.29 5.24
N ALA A 239 19.44 -23.56 4.82
CA ALA A 239 20.18 -24.65 5.43
C ALA A 239 21.70 -24.51 5.30
N GLN A 240 22.19 -23.73 4.30
CA GLN A 240 23.62 -23.43 4.12
C GLN A 240 24.12 -22.28 5.01
N LEU A 241 23.23 -21.62 5.74
CA LEU A 241 23.56 -20.51 6.63
C LEU A 241 23.75 -21.01 8.06
N GLU A 242 24.41 -20.22 8.89
CA GLU A 242 24.67 -20.54 10.29
C GLU A 242 24.26 -19.41 11.24
N GLY A 243 24.09 -19.75 12.52
CA GLY A 243 23.79 -18.81 13.59
C GLY A 243 22.63 -17.84 13.26
N GLY A 244 22.85 -16.56 13.54
CA GLY A 244 21.83 -15.52 13.35
C GLY A 244 21.41 -15.27 11.90
N GLU A 245 22.25 -15.62 10.90
CA GLU A 245 21.88 -15.52 9.48
C GLU A 245 20.81 -16.56 9.13
N LYS A 246 20.98 -17.80 9.60
CA LYS A 246 19.99 -18.87 9.43
C LYS A 246 18.67 -18.54 10.11
N SER A 247 18.71 -18.08 11.37
CA SER A 247 17.48 -17.69 12.09
C SER A 247 16.75 -16.55 11.38
N ARG A 248 17.48 -15.59 10.79
CA ARG A 248 16.88 -14.51 9.99
C ARG A 248 16.26 -15.04 8.70
N ALA A 249 16.93 -15.93 7.97
CA ALA A 249 16.39 -16.54 6.76
C ALA A 249 15.11 -17.33 7.05
N ASN A 250 15.11 -18.14 8.12
CA ASN A 250 13.93 -18.91 8.55
C ASN A 250 12.73 -18.00 8.86
N ARG A 251 12.94 -16.90 9.57
CA ARG A 251 11.89 -15.89 9.79
C ARG A 251 11.25 -15.38 8.50
N GLN A 252 12.06 -15.11 7.48
CA GLN A 252 11.57 -14.59 6.20
C GLN A 252 10.81 -15.63 5.40
N ILE A 253 11.30 -16.86 5.41
CA ILE A 253 10.59 -17.99 4.80
C ILE A 253 9.24 -18.17 5.49
N ALA A 254 9.20 -18.10 6.82
CA ALA A 254 7.95 -18.18 7.57
C ALA A 254 6.98 -17.05 7.20
N GLU A 255 7.45 -15.80 7.07
CA GLU A 255 6.63 -14.67 6.62
C GLU A 255 6.02 -14.90 5.23
N VAL A 256 6.85 -15.32 4.26
CA VAL A 256 6.38 -15.58 2.89
C VAL A 256 5.42 -16.75 2.84
N LEU A 257 5.72 -17.84 3.56
CA LEU A 257 4.80 -18.97 3.68
C LEU A 257 3.49 -18.52 4.31
N GLY A 258 3.52 -17.72 5.38
CA GLY A 258 2.31 -17.23 6.04
C GLY A 258 1.43 -16.39 5.12
N ALA A 259 2.04 -15.58 4.26
CA ALA A 259 1.32 -14.81 3.23
C ALA A 259 0.69 -15.70 2.14
N LYS A 260 1.25 -16.90 1.88
CA LYS A 260 0.76 -17.84 0.85
C LYS A 260 -0.23 -18.86 1.41
N SER A 261 0.13 -19.50 2.52
CA SER A 261 -0.57 -20.61 3.16
C SER A 261 -0.17 -20.69 4.64
N TRP A 262 -1.13 -20.39 5.52
CA TRP A 262 -0.93 -20.49 6.96
C TRP A 262 -0.56 -21.91 7.40
N GLU A 263 -1.15 -22.93 6.77
CA GLU A 263 -0.87 -24.34 7.08
C GLU A 263 0.59 -24.71 6.76
N GLU A 264 1.09 -24.35 5.58
CA GLU A 264 2.48 -24.59 5.20
C GLU A 264 3.45 -23.85 6.14
N ALA A 265 3.09 -22.62 6.51
CA ALA A 265 3.88 -21.84 7.46
C ALA A 265 3.95 -22.51 8.83
N GLN A 266 2.85 -23.06 9.33
CA GLN A 266 2.83 -23.79 10.61
C GLN A 266 3.67 -25.06 10.55
N GLN A 267 3.59 -25.83 9.46
CA GLN A 267 4.43 -27.02 9.27
C GLN A 267 5.92 -26.65 9.24
N PHE A 268 6.28 -25.59 8.51
CA PHE A 268 7.65 -25.10 8.48
C PHE A 268 8.12 -24.64 9.86
N VAL A 269 7.33 -23.83 10.56
CA VAL A 269 7.63 -23.36 11.91
C VAL A 269 7.87 -24.54 12.87
N ALA A 270 7.04 -25.58 12.81
CA ALA A 270 7.17 -26.77 13.64
C ALA A 270 8.47 -27.56 13.37
N SER A 271 9.04 -27.43 12.16
CA SER A 271 10.32 -28.06 11.79
C SER A 271 11.56 -27.30 12.32
N LEU A 272 11.37 -26.06 12.79
CA LEU A 272 12.47 -25.23 13.28
C LEU A 272 12.90 -25.60 14.71
N PRO A 273 14.15 -25.30 15.09
CA PRO A 273 14.59 -25.36 16.49
C PRO A 273 13.65 -24.59 17.42
N ALA A 274 13.41 -25.11 18.62
CA ALA A 274 12.42 -24.58 19.57
C ALA A 274 12.62 -23.08 19.87
N ASP A 275 13.87 -22.62 19.96
CA ASP A 275 14.25 -21.22 20.20
C ASP A 275 13.91 -20.27 19.02
N GLN A 276 13.60 -20.81 17.85
CA GLN A 276 13.23 -20.04 16.65
C GLN A 276 11.72 -20.06 16.35
N GLN A 277 10.96 -20.99 16.94
CA GLN A 277 9.57 -21.23 16.55
C GLN A 277 8.67 -20.03 16.83
N ASP A 278 8.78 -19.40 18.00
CA ASP A 278 7.89 -18.30 18.37
C ASP A 278 8.05 -17.09 17.46
N ASP A 279 9.30 -16.75 17.16
CA ASP A 279 9.64 -15.62 16.29
C ASP A 279 9.24 -15.90 14.82
N ALA A 280 9.47 -17.13 14.33
CA ALA A 280 9.02 -17.55 13.01
C ALA A 280 7.49 -17.59 12.91
N ARG A 281 6.79 -18.08 13.95
CA ARG A 281 5.31 -18.09 14.01
C ARG A 281 4.75 -16.68 13.93
N ARG A 282 5.34 -15.74 14.67
CA ARG A 282 4.94 -14.33 14.62
C ARG A 282 5.11 -13.77 13.20
N ARG A 283 6.25 -14.04 12.55
CA ARG A 283 6.49 -13.59 11.18
C ARG A 283 5.53 -14.22 10.17
N ALA A 284 5.24 -15.51 10.29
CA ALA A 284 4.20 -16.16 9.49
C ALA A 284 2.84 -15.48 9.68
N PHE A 285 2.48 -15.16 10.92
CA PHE A 285 1.21 -14.50 11.20
C PHE A 285 1.17 -13.07 10.64
N GLU A 286 2.28 -12.32 10.69
CA GLU A 286 2.41 -11.02 10.04
C GLU A 286 2.21 -11.14 8.52
N GLY A 287 2.82 -12.14 7.89
CA GLY A 287 2.62 -12.45 6.47
C GLY A 287 1.17 -12.75 6.13
N LEU A 288 0.51 -13.58 6.93
CA LEU A 288 -0.91 -13.90 6.80
C LEU A 288 -1.78 -12.64 6.93
N ALA A 289 -1.55 -11.83 7.97
CA ALA A 289 -2.31 -10.60 8.20
C ALA A 289 -2.12 -9.57 7.08
N ASN A 290 -0.96 -9.55 6.42
CA ASN A 290 -0.70 -8.70 5.26
C ASN A 290 -1.48 -9.14 4.02
N ALA A 291 -1.54 -10.44 3.76
CA ALA A 291 -2.09 -11.00 2.52
C ALA A 291 -3.60 -11.30 2.62
N ASN A 292 -4.06 -11.74 3.78
CA ASN A 292 -5.44 -12.11 4.03
C ASN A 292 -5.82 -11.81 5.49
N PRO A 293 -6.16 -10.54 5.80
CA PRO A 293 -6.44 -10.13 7.16
C PRO A 293 -7.72 -10.79 7.73
N SER A 294 -8.67 -11.19 6.88
CA SER A 294 -9.87 -11.94 7.29
C SER A 294 -9.53 -13.34 7.79
N GLU A 295 -8.62 -14.05 7.11
CA GLU A 295 -8.14 -15.34 7.58
C GLU A 295 -7.28 -15.19 8.83
N ALA A 296 -6.41 -14.17 8.88
CA ALA A 296 -5.64 -13.86 10.09
C ALA A 296 -6.52 -13.67 11.33
N ALA A 297 -7.68 -13.03 11.18
CA ALA A 297 -8.65 -12.86 12.25
C ALA A 297 -9.16 -14.20 12.82
N ARG A 298 -9.42 -15.19 11.96
CA ARG A 298 -9.83 -16.54 12.40
C ARG A 298 -8.71 -17.25 13.14
N GLN A 299 -7.47 -17.02 12.71
CA GLN A 299 -6.28 -17.64 13.28
C GLN A 299 -5.80 -16.98 14.58
N LEU A 300 -6.36 -15.84 15.01
CA LEU A 300 -5.99 -15.18 16.27
C LEU A 300 -6.14 -16.11 17.49
N SER A 301 -7.13 -17.00 17.46
CA SER A 301 -7.36 -18.00 18.52
C SER A 301 -6.21 -19.00 18.68
N THR A 302 -5.37 -19.16 17.66
CA THR A 302 -4.18 -20.04 17.72
C THR A 302 -3.03 -19.43 18.52
N ILE A 303 -3.09 -18.12 18.80
CA ILE A 303 -2.10 -17.43 19.63
C ILE A 303 -2.46 -17.64 21.10
N ALA A 304 -1.71 -18.50 21.78
CA ALA A 304 -1.97 -18.87 23.17
C ALA A 304 -1.78 -17.69 24.14
N ASP A 305 -0.67 -16.95 23.98
CA ASP A 305 -0.37 -15.79 24.83
C ASP A 305 -1.37 -14.66 24.59
N GLU A 306 -2.04 -14.24 25.66
CA GLU A 306 -3.10 -13.24 25.60
C GLU A 306 -2.60 -11.88 25.13
N GLN A 307 -1.46 -11.42 25.63
CA GLN A 307 -0.91 -10.11 25.27
C GLN A 307 -0.48 -10.05 23.80
N GLN A 308 0.10 -11.13 23.28
CA GLN A 308 0.44 -11.27 21.87
C GLN A 308 -0.82 -11.34 21.00
N ARG A 309 -1.82 -12.14 21.41
CA ARG A 309 -3.09 -12.26 20.69
C ARG A 309 -3.78 -10.92 20.58
N LEU A 310 -3.86 -10.19 21.68
CA LEU A 310 -4.40 -8.83 21.73
C LEU A 310 -3.67 -7.91 20.73
N ARG A 311 -2.33 -7.83 20.78
CA ARG A 311 -1.56 -6.99 19.82
C ARG A 311 -1.76 -7.40 18.36
N ALA A 312 -1.86 -8.70 18.11
CA ALA A 312 -2.17 -9.24 16.79
C ALA A 312 -3.57 -8.82 16.34
N THR A 313 -4.58 -8.85 17.21
CA THR A 313 -5.95 -8.38 16.92
C THR A 313 -5.95 -6.94 16.44
N ALA A 314 -5.27 -6.02 17.14
CA ALA A 314 -5.20 -4.62 16.72
C ALA A 314 -4.58 -4.45 15.33
N THR A 315 -3.50 -5.20 15.05
CA THR A 315 -2.82 -5.19 13.75
C THR A 315 -3.70 -5.72 12.63
N VAL A 316 -4.39 -6.84 12.89
CA VAL A 316 -5.31 -7.46 11.93
C VAL A 316 -6.50 -6.55 11.68
N ALA A 317 -7.12 -6.00 12.72
CA ALA A 317 -8.25 -5.10 12.59
C ALA A 317 -7.91 -3.84 11.78
N GLU A 318 -6.72 -3.25 11.99
CA GLU A 318 -6.28 -2.11 11.18
C GLU A 318 -6.21 -2.47 9.68
N ARG A 319 -5.62 -3.62 9.34
CA ARG A 319 -5.50 -4.09 7.96
C ARG A 319 -6.85 -4.41 7.36
N MET A 320 -7.68 -5.16 8.08
CA MET A 320 -9.06 -5.46 7.70
C MET A 320 -9.83 -4.17 7.44
N SER A 321 -9.65 -3.11 8.23
CA SER A 321 -10.43 -1.88 8.09
C SER A 321 -10.21 -1.13 6.78
N ARG A 322 -9.12 -1.42 6.06
CA ARG A 322 -8.85 -0.86 4.74
C ARG A 322 -9.70 -1.53 3.64
N GLU A 323 -10.13 -2.76 3.86
CA GLU A 323 -10.91 -3.58 2.91
C GLU A 323 -12.37 -3.72 3.34
N ASN A 324 -12.61 -4.06 4.61
CA ASN A 324 -13.92 -4.24 5.22
C ASN A 324 -13.92 -3.67 6.66
N PRO A 325 -14.24 -2.38 6.82
CA PRO A 325 -14.25 -1.73 8.14
C PRO A 325 -15.32 -2.27 9.09
N GLN A 326 -16.42 -2.84 8.58
CA GLN A 326 -17.45 -3.46 9.42
C GLN A 326 -16.91 -4.70 10.13
N GLN A 327 -16.32 -5.65 9.38
CA GLN A 327 -15.75 -6.86 9.99
C GLN A 327 -14.59 -6.53 10.92
N ALA A 328 -13.77 -5.52 10.60
CA ALA A 328 -12.73 -5.03 11.48
C ALA A 328 -13.29 -4.51 12.80
N PHE A 329 -14.41 -3.78 12.75
CA PHE A 329 -15.09 -3.27 13.94
C PHE A 329 -15.64 -4.40 14.79
N GLU A 330 -16.32 -5.37 14.19
CA GLU A 330 -16.83 -6.57 14.88
C GLU A 330 -15.70 -7.36 15.56
N LEU A 331 -14.54 -7.47 14.90
CA LEU A 331 -13.35 -8.08 15.49
C LEU A 331 -12.88 -7.33 16.74
N VAL A 332 -12.76 -6.00 16.69
CA VAL A 332 -12.36 -5.19 17.86
C VAL A 332 -13.37 -5.34 18.99
N VAL A 333 -14.67 -5.26 18.71
CA VAL A 333 -15.73 -5.38 19.70
C VAL A 333 -15.73 -6.75 20.37
N SER A 334 -15.58 -7.82 19.59
CA SER A 334 -15.56 -9.19 20.12
C SER A 334 -14.29 -9.53 20.91
N SER A 335 -13.20 -8.77 20.73
CA SER A 335 -11.92 -9.01 21.40
C SER A 335 -11.83 -8.52 22.85
N GLY A 336 -12.81 -7.74 23.32
CA GLY A 336 -12.86 -7.18 24.67
C GLY A 336 -12.38 -5.73 24.79
N SER A 337 -12.70 -5.08 25.91
CA SER A 337 -12.61 -3.62 26.06
C SER A 337 -11.20 -3.07 26.32
N GLU A 338 -10.26 -3.86 26.85
CA GLU A 338 -8.96 -3.34 27.30
C GLU A 338 -8.03 -2.93 26.15
N MET A 339 -8.23 -3.53 24.97
CA MET A 339 -7.55 -3.15 23.71
C MET A 339 -8.40 -2.27 22.80
N ALA A 340 -9.64 -1.99 23.20
CA ALA A 340 -10.61 -1.39 22.32
C ALA A 340 -10.18 0.01 21.88
N ASP A 341 -9.60 0.85 22.73
CA ASP A 341 -9.51 2.26 22.39
C ASP A 341 -8.63 2.59 21.17
N ASP A 342 -7.40 2.08 21.10
CA ASP A 342 -6.51 2.40 19.97
C ASP A 342 -6.92 1.67 18.69
N ALA A 343 -7.32 0.40 18.79
CA ALA A 343 -7.81 -0.36 17.66
C ALA A 343 -9.14 0.23 17.14
N MET A 344 -10.06 0.60 18.05
CA MET A 344 -11.33 1.25 17.74
C MET A 344 -11.09 2.59 17.06
N ARG A 345 -10.16 3.44 17.55
CA ARG A 345 -9.83 4.69 16.87
C ARG A 345 -9.41 4.45 15.42
N ASN A 346 -8.47 3.53 15.18
CA ASN A 346 -7.97 3.27 13.83
C ASN A 346 -9.05 2.70 12.91
N VAL A 347 -9.80 1.71 13.38
CA VAL A 347 -10.87 1.07 12.61
C VAL A 347 -12.01 2.05 12.36
N MET A 348 -12.48 2.76 13.38
CA MET A 348 -13.59 3.71 13.27
C MET A 348 -13.22 4.92 12.39
N MET A 349 -11.94 5.32 12.36
CA MET A 349 -11.46 6.35 11.45
C MET A 349 -11.67 5.95 9.98
N ASN A 350 -11.33 4.71 9.63
CA ASN A 350 -11.54 4.17 8.29
C ASN A 350 -13.02 3.90 8.02
N TYR A 351 -13.75 3.32 8.98
CA TYR A 351 -15.17 3.01 8.84
C TYR A 351 -15.97 4.29 8.56
N SER A 352 -15.81 5.33 9.36
CA SER A 352 -16.54 6.59 9.21
C SER A 352 -16.27 7.30 7.87
N ARG A 353 -15.08 7.10 7.30
CA ARG A 353 -14.68 7.70 6.01
C ARG A 353 -15.22 6.92 4.82
N GLN A 354 -15.31 5.60 4.93
CA GLN A 354 -15.76 4.73 3.84
C GLN A 354 -17.28 4.54 3.83
N ASP A 355 -17.86 4.34 5.02
CA ASP A 355 -19.29 4.10 5.23
C ASP A 355 -19.74 4.70 6.58
N SER A 356 -20.05 6.00 6.54
CA SER A 356 -20.53 6.74 7.70
C SER A 356 -21.87 6.22 8.24
N VAL A 357 -22.78 5.77 7.37
CA VAL A 357 -24.10 5.28 7.78
C VAL A 357 -23.95 3.95 8.52
N GLY A 358 -23.14 3.03 7.98
CA GLY A 358 -22.80 1.78 8.67
C GLY A 358 -22.09 2.03 10.00
N ALA A 359 -21.10 2.93 10.03
CA ALA A 359 -20.39 3.29 11.25
C ALA A 359 -21.32 3.85 12.34
N MET A 360 -22.26 4.73 11.97
CA MET A 360 -23.28 5.26 12.89
C MET A 360 -24.14 4.13 13.48
N ASN A 361 -24.66 3.24 12.62
CA ASN A 361 -25.47 2.11 13.06
C ASN A 361 -24.69 1.18 14.00
N ALA A 362 -23.41 0.92 13.70
CA ALA A 362 -22.54 0.10 14.54
C ALA A 362 -22.30 0.73 15.93
N ILE A 363 -22.08 2.05 16.01
CA ILE A 363 -21.91 2.77 17.27
C ILE A 363 -23.17 2.70 18.15
N GLN A 364 -24.36 2.74 17.54
CA GLN A 364 -25.63 2.65 18.27
C GLN A 364 -25.86 1.28 18.91
N GLN A 365 -25.24 0.23 18.37
CA GLN A 365 -25.31 -1.12 18.93
C GLN A 365 -24.30 -1.36 20.06
N LEU A 366 -23.34 -0.45 20.27
CA LEU A 366 -22.38 -0.60 21.37
C LEU A 366 -23.06 -0.34 22.72
N PRO A 367 -22.74 -1.15 23.76
CA PRO A 367 -23.13 -0.83 25.12
C PRO A 367 -22.44 0.47 25.56
N GLN A 368 -23.05 1.16 26.53
CA GLN A 368 -22.44 2.35 27.12
C GLN A 368 -21.11 1.99 27.81
N GLY A 369 -20.08 2.80 27.58
CA GLY A 369 -18.73 2.59 28.12
C GLY A 369 -17.64 3.25 27.27
N SER A 370 -16.38 3.10 27.68
CA SER A 370 -15.23 3.77 27.04
C SER A 370 -15.08 3.45 25.55
N ALA A 371 -15.31 2.20 25.14
CA ALA A 371 -15.21 1.81 23.74
C ALA A 371 -16.22 2.55 22.85
N ARG A 372 -17.45 2.76 23.35
CA ARG A 372 -18.48 3.53 22.66
C ARG A 372 -18.12 5.01 22.60
N ASP A 373 -17.66 5.57 23.72
CA ASP A 373 -17.22 6.96 23.81
C ASP A 373 -16.08 7.24 22.81
N THR A 374 -15.07 6.35 22.75
CA THR A 374 -13.97 6.39 21.78
C THR A 374 -14.48 6.32 20.34
N ALA A 375 -15.42 5.42 20.05
CA ALA A 375 -16.02 5.26 18.73
C ALA A 375 -16.78 6.53 18.30
N ILE A 376 -17.60 7.11 19.19
CA ILE A 376 -18.34 8.36 18.94
C ILE A 376 -17.36 9.51 18.66
N GLY A 377 -16.37 9.72 19.54
CA GLY A 377 -15.41 10.82 19.37
C GLY A 377 -14.66 10.72 18.04
N THR A 378 -14.27 9.50 17.65
CA THR A 378 -13.60 9.23 16.37
C THR A 378 -14.55 9.48 15.19
N PHE A 379 -15.80 9.00 15.28
CA PHE A 379 -16.81 9.21 14.25
C PHE A 379 -17.09 10.70 14.03
N VAL A 380 -17.35 11.46 15.11
CA VAL A 380 -17.58 12.92 15.05
C VAL A 380 -16.41 13.63 14.36
N PHE A 381 -15.17 13.19 14.62
CA PHE A 381 -13.99 13.74 13.96
C PHE A 381 -13.87 13.33 12.47
N ALA A 382 -14.09 12.06 12.14
CA ALA A 382 -13.80 11.49 10.83
C ALA A 382 -14.93 11.64 9.81
N ASN A 383 -16.18 11.63 10.27
CA ASN A 383 -17.39 11.66 9.46
C ASN A 383 -17.50 12.94 8.63
N SER A 384 -17.98 12.80 7.40
CA SER A 384 -18.29 13.86 6.44
C SER A 384 -19.79 14.04 6.16
N SER A 385 -20.67 13.32 6.88
CA SER A 385 -22.12 13.46 6.74
C SER A 385 -22.61 14.88 7.06
N ASN A 386 -23.66 15.29 6.36
CA ASN A 386 -24.37 16.56 6.57
C ASN A 386 -25.46 16.47 7.66
N ASP A 387 -25.69 15.30 8.26
CA ASP A 387 -26.60 15.18 9.40
C ASP A 387 -25.93 15.64 10.71
N HIS A 388 -25.80 16.96 10.83
CA HIS A 388 -25.15 17.60 11.96
C HIS A 388 -25.95 17.45 13.26
N ALA A 389 -27.29 17.42 13.19
CA ALA A 389 -28.15 17.23 14.34
C ALA A 389 -27.97 15.83 14.95
N GLN A 390 -27.97 14.80 14.11
CA GLN A 390 -27.73 13.42 14.57
C GLN A 390 -26.30 13.26 15.12
N THR A 391 -25.30 13.86 14.46
CA THR A 391 -23.90 13.80 14.93
C THR A 391 -23.73 14.51 16.28
N MET A 392 -24.42 15.63 16.51
CA MET A 392 -24.46 16.33 17.79
C MET A 392 -25.12 15.47 18.89
N ALA A 393 -26.30 14.92 18.61
CA ALA A 393 -27.00 14.06 19.57
C ALA A 393 -26.18 12.82 19.95
N LEU A 394 -25.44 12.26 18.99
CA LEU A 394 -24.51 11.18 19.27
C LEU A 394 -23.37 11.65 20.19
N ALA A 395 -22.76 12.81 19.93
CA ALA A 395 -21.70 13.38 20.78
C ALA A 395 -22.19 13.61 22.22
N GLU A 396 -23.43 14.03 22.42
CA GLU A 396 -24.04 14.21 23.74
C GLU A 396 -24.21 12.90 24.53
N SER A 397 -24.25 11.76 23.84
CA SER A 397 -24.37 10.44 24.47
C SER A 397 -23.07 9.88 25.05
N ILE A 398 -21.94 10.57 24.84
CA ILE A 398 -20.64 10.20 25.44
C ILE A 398 -20.73 10.30 26.97
N SER A 399 -20.26 9.27 27.67
CA SER A 399 -20.36 9.18 29.13
C SER A 399 -19.35 10.08 29.82
N ASP A 400 -18.09 10.04 29.39
CA ASP A 400 -17.04 10.93 29.91
C ASP A 400 -17.32 12.40 29.56
N GLU A 401 -17.37 13.27 30.57
CA GLU A 401 -17.72 14.68 30.40
C GLU A 401 -16.73 15.46 29.53
N ARG A 402 -15.43 15.14 29.63
CA ARG A 402 -14.38 15.85 28.87
C ARG A 402 -14.43 15.45 27.40
N ASP A 403 -14.59 14.17 27.12
CA ASP A 403 -14.70 13.66 25.75
C ASP A 403 -16.02 14.09 25.10
N ARG A 404 -17.13 14.10 25.88
CA ARG A 404 -18.43 14.63 25.45
C ARG A 404 -18.32 16.09 25.02
N ALA A 405 -17.78 16.95 25.87
CA ALA A 405 -17.66 18.38 25.56
C ALA A 405 -16.74 18.63 24.36
N ARG A 406 -15.66 17.84 24.21
CA ARG A 406 -14.77 17.90 23.03
C ARG A 406 -15.51 17.50 21.75
N ALA A 407 -16.23 16.39 21.76
CA ALA A 407 -16.97 15.89 20.61
C ALA A 407 -18.09 16.85 20.20
N ILE A 408 -18.86 17.38 21.16
CA ILE A 408 -19.90 18.39 20.93
C ILE A 408 -19.29 19.61 20.24
N GLY A 409 -18.17 20.14 20.74
CA GLY A 409 -17.53 21.30 20.12
C GLY A 409 -16.99 21.03 18.70
N ILE A 410 -16.44 19.83 18.43
CA ILE A 410 -16.03 19.44 17.07
C ILE A 410 -17.25 19.35 16.14
N SER A 411 -18.34 18.74 16.60
CA SER A 411 -19.60 18.63 15.85
C SER A 411 -20.18 20.01 15.55
N ALA A 412 -20.27 20.89 16.56
CA ALA A 412 -20.72 22.27 16.45
C ALA A 412 -19.89 23.06 15.43
N ALA A 413 -18.56 22.96 15.48
CA ALA A 413 -17.68 23.68 14.56
C ALA A 413 -17.84 23.21 13.11
N LYS A 414 -18.07 21.90 12.90
CA LYS A 414 -18.41 21.37 11.57
C LYS A 414 -19.77 21.87 11.09
N TRP A 415 -20.77 21.89 11.97
CA TRP A 415 -22.11 22.42 11.63
C TRP A 415 -22.06 23.92 11.34
N MET A 416 -21.31 24.71 12.11
CA MET A 416 -21.16 26.15 11.85
C MET A 416 -20.46 26.47 10.52
N ALA A 417 -19.78 25.50 9.91
CA ALA A 417 -19.23 25.67 8.56
C ALA A 417 -20.32 25.64 7.47
N THR A 418 -21.49 25.06 7.75
CA THR A 418 -22.61 24.93 6.81
C THR A 418 -23.83 25.75 7.23
N ASP A 419 -24.16 25.79 8.52
CA ASP A 419 -25.26 26.55 9.12
C ASP A 419 -24.92 26.99 10.56
N ALA A 420 -24.43 28.22 10.69
CA ALA A 420 -24.00 28.76 11.98
C ALA A 420 -25.15 29.06 12.94
N GLU A 421 -26.32 29.45 12.44
CA GLU A 421 -27.44 29.84 13.30
C GLU A 421 -28.10 28.60 13.92
N ALA A 422 -28.32 27.55 13.12
CA ALA A 422 -28.83 26.28 13.63
C ALA A 422 -27.83 25.63 14.61
N ALA A 423 -26.53 25.67 14.31
CA ALA A 423 -25.50 25.13 15.20
C ALA A 423 -25.44 25.86 16.56
N LYS A 424 -25.49 27.20 16.57
CA LYS A 424 -25.52 27.98 17.83
C LYS A 424 -26.78 27.68 18.64
N ALA A 425 -27.94 27.60 17.99
CA ALA A 425 -29.19 27.25 18.65
C ALA A 425 -29.10 25.84 19.30
N ALA A 426 -28.55 24.86 18.59
CA ALA A 426 -28.34 23.51 19.13
C ALA A 426 -27.39 23.51 20.34
N VAL A 427 -26.27 24.24 20.28
CA VAL A 427 -25.33 24.38 21.40
C VAL A 427 -26.00 25.02 22.62
N GLN A 428 -26.83 26.05 22.42
CA GLN A 428 -27.56 26.71 23.52
C GLN A 428 -28.57 25.76 24.18
N GLN A 429 -29.26 24.96 23.38
CA GLN A 429 -30.27 23.99 23.83
C GLN A 429 -29.66 22.75 24.49
N SER A 430 -28.38 22.45 24.25
CA SER A 430 -27.70 21.31 24.86
C SER A 430 -27.73 21.40 26.39
N THR A 431 -28.27 20.36 27.04
CA THR A 431 -28.23 20.22 28.50
C THR A 431 -26.95 19.53 28.99
N ALA A 432 -26.12 19.06 28.05
CA ALA A 432 -24.89 18.33 28.35
C ALA A 432 -23.66 19.24 28.54
N LEU A 433 -23.82 20.55 28.30
CA LEU A 433 -22.79 21.57 28.38
C LEU A 433 -23.05 22.57 29.51
N SER A 434 -21.98 23.01 30.18
CA SER A 434 -22.01 24.19 31.05
C SER A 434 -22.14 25.49 30.25
N ASP A 435 -22.62 26.56 30.88
CA ASP A 435 -22.75 27.87 30.23
C ASP A 435 -21.40 28.43 29.74
N GLU A 436 -20.32 28.15 30.48
CA GLU A 436 -18.96 28.49 30.05
C GLU A 436 -18.60 27.77 28.74
N MET A 437 -18.89 26.47 28.64
CA MET A 437 -18.59 25.69 27.43
C MET A 437 -19.47 26.10 26.25
N LYS A 438 -20.75 26.42 26.47
CA LYS A 438 -21.63 26.95 25.42
C LYS A 438 -21.06 28.24 24.84
N THR A 439 -20.69 29.19 25.71
CA THR A 439 -20.07 30.46 25.31
C THR A 439 -18.81 30.22 24.50
N ARG A 440 -17.94 29.34 25.02
CA ARG A 440 -16.67 29.01 24.36
C ARG A 440 -16.86 28.43 22.96
N ILE A 441 -17.78 27.50 22.78
CA ILE A 441 -18.05 26.87 21.47
C ILE A 441 -18.61 27.89 20.48
N ILE A 442 -19.55 28.73 20.93
CA ILE A 442 -20.19 29.75 20.09
C ILE A 442 -19.18 30.82 19.66
N GLU A 443 -18.33 31.30 20.57
CA GLU A 443 -17.30 32.31 20.29
C GLU A 443 -16.11 31.76 19.52
N GLY A 444 -15.73 30.50 19.77
CA GLY A 444 -14.64 29.82 19.07
C GLY A 444 -14.94 29.51 17.59
N GLY A 445 -16.23 29.42 17.23
CA GLY A 445 -16.68 29.24 15.85
C GLY A 445 -16.01 28.07 15.12
N GLN A 446 -15.60 28.31 13.87
CA GLN A 446 -14.93 27.31 13.03
C GLN A 446 -13.49 26.94 13.51
N ASN A 447 -12.89 27.73 14.41
CA ASN A 447 -11.52 27.57 14.87
C ASN A 447 -11.35 26.60 16.06
N TRP A 448 -12.41 25.88 16.45
CA TRP A 448 -12.41 24.94 17.58
C TRP A 448 -11.39 23.78 17.46
N ARG A 449 -10.86 23.50 16.26
CA ARG A 449 -10.02 22.31 15.94
C ARG A 449 -8.65 22.24 16.67
N GLY A 450 -8.26 23.23 17.46
CA GLY A 450 -6.91 23.35 18.04
C GLY A 450 -6.64 22.65 19.38
N TRP A 451 -7.63 22.09 20.07
CA TRP A 451 -7.45 21.56 21.43
C TRP A 451 -7.19 20.06 21.45
N GLY A 452 -6.00 19.66 21.00
CA GLY A 452 -5.63 18.25 20.85
C GLY A 452 -4.14 17.95 20.80
N ARG A 453 -3.27 18.75 21.42
CA ARG A 453 -1.89 18.33 21.79
C ARG A 453 -1.24 19.33 22.74
N GLY A 454 -1.09 18.95 24.01
CA GLY A 454 -0.12 19.53 24.94
C GLY A 454 -0.43 20.92 25.51
N GLY A 455 -1.27 20.97 26.55
CA GLY A 455 -1.32 22.09 27.49
C GLY A 455 -0.81 21.65 28.86
N ARG A 456 0.51 21.59 29.04
CA ARG A 456 1.09 21.61 30.40
C ARG A 456 0.78 22.99 30.97
N GLY A 457 0.18 23.02 32.15
CA GLY A 457 -0.33 24.23 32.78
C GLY A 457 0.71 25.35 32.86
N GLY A 458 0.23 26.57 32.62
CA GLY A 458 0.88 27.81 33.01
C GLY A 458 -0.16 28.65 33.75
N ARG A 459 -0.01 28.69 35.08
CA ARG A 459 -0.29 29.92 35.83
C ARG A 459 0.90 30.84 35.66
#